data_AF-A0A6V8L214-F1
#
_entry.id   AF-A0A6V8L214-F1
#
_cell.length_a   1.000
_cell.length_b   1.000
_cell.length_c   1.000
_cell.angle_alpha   90.00
_cell.angle_beta   90.00
_cell.angle_gamma   90.00
#
_symmetry.space_group_name_H-M   'P 1'
#
loop_
_entity.id
_entity.type
_entity.pdbx_description
1 polymer ?
#
loop_
_entity_poly.entity_id
_entity_poly.type
_entity_poly.pdbx_seq_one_letter_code
_entity_poly.pdbx_strand_id
1 'polypeptide(L)'
;MLAALRAENVVVMVQPPRGFGANPIAIYHDPDLPPSHHYLAAYRWVADSFGAHAVVHIGKHGNLEWLPGKTVGMSAACGPDAALGDLPLIYPFLVNDPGEGTQAKRRAHATLVDHLVPPMARAESYGDIARLEQLLDEHATIAALDPAKLPAIRAQLWTLIQAARLDHDLGVDDRPHDAEFDDFLLHVDGWLCEVKDAQIRDGLHVLGAAPTGEARVNLVLAMLRARQMWGGQISLPGLREALGLTSSQRSDVDRVEARARELVEDMEAHGWSPDRAGDGPVGDVLRFAATEIVPRLARTTDELTNVLHALDGGYVPAGPSGSPCAAWSTCCPPGETSTPSTPRPSRAGWPGRPGRRWPTRCWPATARTPATGPARSGCPCGAPARCVPPVTTWRRCSRCSASVHSGTTRPAG
;
A
#
# COMPACT_ATOMS: atom_id res chain seq x y z
N MET A 1 19.39 16.51 28.60
CA MET A 1 20.00 16.87 27.31
C MET A 1 18.96 16.62 26.23
N LEU A 2 18.69 17.60 25.36
CA LEU A 2 17.81 17.47 24.20
C LEU A 2 18.70 17.64 22.95
N ALA A 3 18.65 16.68 22.03
CA ALA A 3 19.39 16.76 20.78
C ALA A 3 18.51 17.41 19.71
N ALA A 4 18.94 18.55 19.19
CA ALA A 4 18.26 19.25 18.11
C ALA A 4 19.26 20.05 17.27
N LEU A 5 18.97 20.21 15.99
CA LEU A 5 19.69 21.11 15.09
C LEU A 5 18.90 22.43 15.01
N ARG A 6 19.51 23.51 15.50
CA ARG A 6 18.88 24.84 15.47
C ARG A 6 19.59 25.74 14.46
N ALA A 7 18.81 26.38 13.61
CA ALA A 7 19.23 27.45 12.73
C ALA A 7 18.27 28.63 12.92
N GLU A 8 18.72 29.64 13.67
CA GLU A 8 17.93 30.85 13.99
C GLU A 8 16.55 30.53 14.57
N ASN A 9 15.50 30.79 13.77
CA ASN A 9 14.07 30.66 14.09
C ASN A 9 13.50 29.29 13.69
N VAL A 10 14.34 28.36 13.23
CA VAL A 10 13.95 27.00 12.88
C VAL A 10 14.74 26.01 13.73
N VAL A 11 14.03 25.02 14.26
CA VAL A 11 14.63 23.88 14.95
C VAL A 11 14.16 22.58 14.30
N VAL A 12 15.12 21.72 13.98
CA VAL A 12 14.87 20.35 13.53
C VAL A 12 15.21 19.41 14.69
N MET A 13 14.21 18.67 15.14
CA MET A 13 14.32 17.75 16.26
C MET A 13 13.74 16.39 15.87
N VAL A 14 14.44 15.32 16.22
CA VAL A 14 13.90 13.96 16.12
C VAL A 14 12.90 13.76 17.24
N GLN A 15 11.71 13.24 16.93
CA GLN A 15 10.71 12.98 17.96
C GLN A 15 11.28 12.04 19.04
N PRO A 16 11.13 12.37 20.34
CA PRO A 16 11.70 11.57 21.41
C PRO A 16 11.18 10.13 21.40
N PRO A 17 11.99 9.16 21.88
CA PRO A 17 11.59 7.76 21.89
C PRO A 17 10.41 7.54 22.85
N ARG A 18 9.53 6.60 22.46
CA ARG A 18 8.32 6.26 23.20
C ARG A 18 8.57 5.67 24.60
N GLY A 19 9.73 5.05 24.82
CA GLY A 19 10.17 4.50 26.10
C GLY A 19 10.32 2.97 26.16
N PHE A 20 9.72 2.21 25.25
CA PHE A 20 9.77 0.73 25.26
C PHE A 20 11.18 0.14 25.15
N GLY A 21 12.11 0.81 24.45
CA GLY A 21 13.51 0.37 24.38
C GLY A 21 14.29 0.55 25.69
N ALA A 22 13.89 1.51 26.53
CA ALA A 22 14.51 1.75 27.83
C ALA A 22 13.95 0.82 28.93
N ASN A 23 12.74 0.29 28.75
CA ASN A 23 12.14 -0.71 29.62
C ASN A 23 11.52 -1.85 28.78
N PRO A 24 12.32 -2.85 28.37
CA PRO A 24 11.83 -3.96 27.55
C PRO A 24 10.74 -4.80 28.23
N ILE A 25 10.67 -4.81 29.56
CA ILE A 25 9.64 -5.53 30.32
C ILE A 25 8.26 -4.91 30.07
N ALA A 26 8.18 -3.58 29.88
CA ALA A 26 6.94 -2.88 29.58
C ALA A 26 6.29 -3.35 28.27
N ILE A 27 7.07 -3.90 27.32
CA ILE A 27 6.53 -4.47 26.08
C ILE A 27 5.54 -5.61 26.37
N TYR A 28 5.79 -6.40 27.43
CA TYR A 28 4.95 -7.56 27.79
C TYR A 28 3.80 -7.20 28.74
N HIS A 29 3.98 -6.16 29.55
CA HIS A 29 3.13 -5.92 30.71
C HIS A 29 2.41 -4.57 30.70
N ASP A 30 2.86 -3.61 29.89
CA ASP A 30 2.36 -2.23 29.96
C ASP A 30 2.19 -1.62 28.55
N PRO A 31 1.09 -1.96 27.86
CA PRO A 31 0.76 -1.33 26.58
C PRO A 31 0.45 0.18 26.73
N ASP A 32 0.04 0.60 27.93
CA ASP A 32 -0.36 1.97 28.26
C ASP A 32 0.77 2.80 28.89
N LEU A 33 2.03 2.37 28.70
CA LEU A 33 3.23 3.01 29.24
C LEU A 33 3.15 4.54 29.08
N PRO A 34 3.23 5.38 30.11
CA PRO A 34 3.17 6.83 29.92
C PRO A 34 4.38 7.37 29.12
N PRO A 35 4.29 8.57 28.50
CA PRO A 35 5.46 9.25 27.96
C PRO A 35 6.48 9.51 29.07
N SER A 36 7.77 9.36 28.75
CA SER A 36 8.84 9.64 29.72
C SER A 36 8.96 11.13 30.03
N HIS A 37 9.62 11.48 31.15
CA HIS A 37 9.95 12.87 31.45
C HIS A 37 10.80 13.54 30.35
N HIS A 38 11.70 12.78 29.71
CA HIS A 38 12.47 13.28 28.58
C HIS A 38 11.58 13.64 27.39
N TYR A 39 10.58 12.81 27.10
CA TYR A 39 9.60 13.07 26.05
C TYR A 39 8.82 14.37 26.31
N LEU A 40 8.29 14.54 27.52
CA LEU A 40 7.54 15.73 27.91
C LEU A 40 8.43 16.98 27.93
N ALA A 41 9.65 16.87 28.47
CA ALA A 41 10.61 17.96 28.51
C ALA A 41 10.99 18.46 27.10
N ALA A 42 11.04 17.57 26.10
CA ALA A 42 11.33 17.97 24.72
C ALA A 42 10.24 18.88 24.16
N TYR A 43 8.96 18.48 24.27
CA TYR A 43 7.86 19.30 23.77
C TYR A 43 7.66 20.59 24.59
N ARG A 44 7.87 20.56 25.90
CA ARG A 44 7.85 21.77 26.74
C ARG A 44 8.99 22.72 26.40
N TRP A 45 10.17 22.20 26.07
CA TRP A 45 11.26 23.03 25.57
C TRP A 45 10.91 23.70 24.23
N VAL A 46 10.27 22.97 23.31
CA VAL A 46 9.80 23.53 22.02
C VAL A 46 8.79 24.67 22.25
N ALA A 47 7.82 24.46 23.15
CA ALA A 47 6.80 25.46 23.47
C ALA A 47 7.38 26.67 24.23
N ASP A 48 8.04 26.44 25.36
CA ASP A 48 8.29 27.47 26.37
C ASP A 48 9.68 28.10 26.25
N SER A 49 10.69 27.31 25.82
CA SER A 49 12.08 27.76 25.80
C SER A 49 12.54 28.21 24.41
N PHE A 50 12.22 27.42 23.38
CA PHE A 50 12.43 27.83 22.00
C PHE A 50 11.38 28.86 21.56
N GLY A 51 10.16 28.79 22.12
CA GLY A 51 9.08 29.72 21.80
C GLY A 51 8.49 29.44 20.41
N ALA A 52 8.31 28.17 20.04
CA ALA A 52 7.74 27.84 18.73
C ALA A 52 6.34 28.43 18.58
N HIS A 53 6.08 29.10 17.46
CA HIS A 53 4.73 29.54 17.10
C HIS A 53 3.88 28.38 16.54
N ALA A 54 4.53 27.38 15.95
CA ALA A 54 3.90 26.20 15.38
C ALA A 54 4.90 25.03 15.31
N VAL A 55 4.37 23.81 15.22
CA VAL A 55 5.14 22.58 15.00
C VAL A 55 4.73 21.97 13.67
N VAL A 56 5.71 21.59 12.85
CA VAL A 56 5.48 20.80 11.64
C VAL A 56 6.04 19.39 11.86
N HIS A 57 5.16 18.38 11.93
CA HIS A 57 5.60 16.98 11.93
C HIS A 57 5.75 16.49 10.50
N ILE A 58 6.92 15.95 10.14
CA ILE A 58 7.20 15.45 8.79
C ILE A 58 7.11 13.93 8.76
N GLY A 59 6.16 13.40 8.00
CA GLY A 59 6.03 11.98 7.70
C GLY A 59 4.99 11.24 8.53
N LYS A 60 4.29 10.31 7.88
CA LYS A 60 3.33 9.37 8.47
C LYS A 60 4.07 8.20 9.15
N HIS A 61 4.02 8.03 10.47
CA HIS A 61 3.48 8.95 11.48
C HIS A 61 4.40 9.04 12.70
N GLY A 62 4.20 10.08 13.51
CA GLY A 62 4.81 10.25 14.81
C GLY A 62 4.17 9.33 15.85
N ASN A 63 4.58 9.48 17.11
CA ASN A 63 4.06 8.70 18.23
C ASN A 63 3.23 9.54 19.23
N LEU A 64 3.13 10.87 19.03
CA LEU A 64 2.45 11.80 19.93
C LEU A 64 0.95 11.54 19.99
N GLU A 65 0.30 11.45 18.84
CA GLU A 65 -1.12 11.18 18.67
C GLU A 65 -1.52 9.76 19.09
N TRP A 66 -0.53 8.91 19.38
CA TRP A 66 -0.68 7.54 19.87
C TRP A 66 -0.36 7.38 21.36
N LEU A 67 -0.01 8.46 22.05
CA LEU A 67 0.22 8.40 23.49
C LEU A 67 -1.06 7.97 24.24
N PRO A 68 -0.92 7.35 25.44
CA PRO A 68 -2.06 6.91 26.24
C PRO A 68 -2.99 8.07 26.60
N GLY A 69 -4.30 7.80 26.59
CA GLY A 69 -5.33 8.79 26.90
C GLY A 69 -6.68 8.42 26.30
N LYS A 70 -7.61 9.37 26.30
CA LYS A 70 -8.94 9.19 25.68
C LYS A 70 -8.82 8.94 24.18
N THR A 71 -9.87 8.36 23.60
CA THR A 71 -9.95 8.06 22.15
C THR A 71 -10.09 9.32 21.29
N VAL A 72 -10.87 10.30 21.76
CA VAL A 72 -11.08 11.63 21.18
C VAL A 72 -11.53 12.58 22.30
N GLY A 73 -11.39 13.90 22.11
CA GLY A 73 -11.74 14.88 23.14
C GLY A 73 -10.76 14.79 24.32
N MET A 74 -9.51 15.18 24.07
CA MET A 74 -8.44 15.07 25.05
C MET A 74 -8.77 15.85 26.33
N SER A 75 -8.21 15.40 27.44
CA SER A 75 -8.22 16.14 28.70
C SER A 75 -6.80 16.44 29.14
N ALA A 76 -6.64 17.32 30.11
CA ALA A 76 -5.37 17.63 30.77
C ALA A 76 -4.54 16.41 31.23
N ALA A 77 -5.17 15.27 31.51
CA ALA A 77 -4.49 14.02 31.89
C ALA A 77 -4.06 13.11 30.72
N CYS A 78 -4.35 13.49 29.46
CA CYS A 78 -4.00 12.70 28.28
C CYS A 78 -2.57 13.02 27.83
N GLY A 79 -1.80 11.99 27.47
CA GLY A 79 -0.42 12.16 27.02
C GLY A 79 -0.24 13.15 25.85
N PRO A 80 -1.06 13.09 24.78
CA PRO A 80 -0.95 14.04 23.66
C PRO A 80 -1.13 15.50 24.10
N ASP A 81 -2.12 15.77 24.95
CA ASP A 81 -2.45 17.09 25.48
C ASP A 81 -1.35 17.63 26.40
N ALA A 82 -0.87 16.78 27.32
CA ALA A 82 0.23 17.14 28.21
C ALA A 82 1.55 17.42 27.48
N ALA A 83 1.78 16.80 26.31
CA ALA A 83 2.96 17.03 25.49
C ALA A 83 2.80 18.28 24.60
N LEU A 84 1.78 18.30 23.74
CA LEU A 84 1.63 19.32 22.70
C LEU A 84 1.08 20.65 23.23
N GLY A 85 0.15 20.60 24.19
CA GLY A 85 -0.56 21.77 24.69
C GLY A 85 -1.24 22.56 23.56
N ASP A 86 -1.09 23.88 23.58
CA ASP A 86 -1.76 24.79 22.64
C ASP A 86 -0.96 25.02 21.34
N LEU A 87 0.18 24.34 21.15
CA LEU A 87 0.98 24.52 19.95
C LEU A 87 0.19 24.07 18.70
N PRO A 88 0.03 24.93 17.68
CA PRO A 88 -0.51 24.54 16.39
C PRO A 88 0.35 23.44 15.76
N LEU A 89 -0.27 22.32 15.38
CA LEU A 89 0.40 21.20 14.72
C LEU A 89 -0.03 21.15 13.25
N ILE A 90 0.91 21.43 12.35
CA ILE A 90 0.73 21.26 10.91
C ILE A 90 1.40 19.96 10.52
N TYR A 91 0.73 19.14 9.70
CA TYR A 91 1.18 17.78 9.49
C TYR A 91 1.04 17.35 8.02
N PRO A 92 2.12 17.44 7.23
CA PRO A 92 2.24 16.75 5.96
C PRO A 92 1.98 15.25 6.10
N PHE A 93 0.90 14.75 5.48
CA PHE A 93 0.43 13.38 5.68
C PHE A 93 0.16 12.67 4.35
N LEU A 94 0.29 11.35 4.29
CA LEU A 94 0.08 10.60 3.05
C LEU A 94 -1.43 10.48 2.70
N VAL A 95 -1.84 10.94 1.52
CA VAL A 95 -3.26 10.99 1.09
C VAL A 95 -4.01 9.65 1.14
N ASN A 96 -3.29 8.54 0.96
CA ASN A 96 -3.88 7.21 0.93
C ASN A 96 -3.98 6.54 2.31
N ASP A 97 -3.67 7.27 3.38
CA ASP A 97 -3.66 6.75 4.74
C ASP A 97 -4.55 7.53 5.72
N PRO A 98 -5.86 7.62 5.44
CA PRO A 98 -6.76 8.49 6.19
C PRO A 98 -7.01 8.06 7.63
N GLY A 99 -6.87 6.77 7.93
CA GLY A 99 -7.11 6.23 9.27
C GLY A 99 -6.14 6.82 10.29
N GLU A 100 -4.86 6.83 9.95
CA GLU A 100 -3.79 7.36 10.80
C GLU A 100 -3.81 8.90 10.83
N GLY A 101 -4.05 9.55 9.69
CA GLY A 101 -4.22 11.01 9.65
C GLY A 101 -5.37 11.48 10.54
N THR A 102 -6.50 10.78 10.52
CA THR A 102 -7.67 11.10 11.37
C THR A 102 -7.33 10.99 12.86
N GLN A 103 -6.44 10.08 13.26
CA GLN A 103 -5.97 9.98 14.64
C GLN A 103 -5.26 11.26 15.07
N ALA A 104 -4.35 11.78 14.24
CA ALA A 104 -3.65 13.04 14.49
C ALA A 104 -4.62 14.22 14.58
N LYS A 105 -5.60 14.32 13.66
CA LYS A 105 -6.64 15.38 13.70
C LYS A 105 -7.43 15.38 15.01
N ARG A 106 -7.78 14.19 15.52
CA ARG A 106 -8.68 14.03 16.67
C ARG A 106 -7.99 14.06 18.03
N ARG A 107 -6.72 13.68 18.11
CA ARG A 107 -5.99 13.53 19.38
C ARG A 107 -4.86 14.54 19.58
N ALA A 108 -4.44 15.22 18.52
CA ALA A 108 -3.35 16.19 18.56
C ALA A 108 -3.68 17.48 17.78
N HIS A 109 -4.98 17.75 17.55
CA HIS A 109 -5.50 18.94 16.85
C HIS A 109 -4.72 19.31 15.57
N ALA A 110 -4.26 18.28 14.85
CA ALA A 110 -3.42 18.45 13.69
C ALA A 110 -4.20 19.03 12.50
N THR A 111 -3.64 20.07 11.86
CA THR A 111 -4.00 20.52 10.53
C THR A 111 -3.21 19.69 9.52
N LEU A 112 -3.86 18.67 8.95
CA LEU A 112 -3.22 17.87 7.90
C LEU A 112 -3.10 18.66 6.61
N VAL A 113 -1.96 18.49 5.93
CA VAL A 113 -1.75 18.91 4.55
C VAL A 113 -1.35 17.65 3.79
N ASP A 114 -2.30 17.03 3.09
CA ASP A 114 -2.02 15.74 2.47
C ASP A 114 -1.00 15.89 1.34
N HIS A 115 -0.16 14.89 1.14
CA HIS A 115 0.80 14.82 0.04
C HIS A 115 0.57 13.58 -0.83
N LEU A 116 1.03 13.67 -2.07
CA LEU A 116 0.90 12.64 -3.09
C LEU A 116 1.61 11.34 -2.69
N VAL A 117 1.14 10.23 -3.26
CA VAL A 117 1.84 8.95 -3.22
C VAL A 117 3.18 9.04 -3.94
N PRO A 118 4.17 8.22 -3.58
CA PRO A 118 5.41 8.15 -4.35
C PRO A 118 5.13 7.75 -5.81
N PRO A 119 6.08 8.03 -6.72
CA PRO A 119 6.02 7.52 -8.09
C PRO A 119 5.75 6.00 -8.08
N MET A 120 4.84 5.57 -8.95
CA MET A 120 4.46 4.18 -9.11
C MET A 120 4.95 3.69 -10.46
N ALA A 121 5.40 2.44 -10.55
CA ALA A 121 5.77 1.80 -11.80
C ALA A 121 5.32 0.34 -11.80
N ARG A 122 5.29 -0.26 -12.98
CA ARG A 122 5.16 -1.71 -13.15
C ARG A 122 6.43 -2.39 -12.65
N ALA A 123 6.30 -3.52 -11.97
CA ALA A 123 7.44 -4.24 -11.38
C ALA A 123 8.42 -4.77 -12.44
N GLU A 124 7.90 -5.13 -13.61
CA GLU A 124 8.64 -5.77 -14.70
C GLU A 124 9.32 -7.08 -14.29
N SER A 125 9.93 -7.77 -15.27
CA SER A 125 10.72 -8.97 -15.03
C SER A 125 12.22 -8.64 -15.01
N TYR A 126 12.97 -9.27 -14.10
CA TYR A 126 14.42 -9.09 -13.99
C TYR A 126 15.10 -10.40 -13.58
N GLY A 127 16.41 -10.50 -13.84
CA GLY A 127 17.22 -11.66 -13.46
C GLY A 127 16.59 -12.98 -13.93
N ASP A 128 16.39 -13.91 -13.00
CA ASP A 128 15.93 -15.27 -13.28
C ASP A 128 14.47 -15.33 -13.72
N ILE A 129 13.67 -14.35 -13.31
CA ILE A 129 12.27 -14.21 -13.72
C ILE A 129 12.20 -13.85 -15.21
N ALA A 130 13.08 -12.96 -15.69
CA ALA A 130 13.19 -12.64 -17.11
C ALA A 130 13.73 -13.83 -17.93
N ARG A 131 14.68 -14.61 -17.38
CA ARG A 131 15.16 -15.85 -18.02
C ARG A 131 14.05 -16.91 -18.11
N LEU A 132 13.24 -17.04 -17.07
CA LEU A 132 12.09 -17.95 -17.04
C LEU A 132 11.06 -17.56 -18.11
N GLU A 133 10.80 -16.26 -18.26
CA GLU A 133 9.93 -15.72 -19.29
C GLU A 133 10.37 -16.14 -20.71
N GLN A 134 11.65 -15.97 -21.02
CA GLN A 134 12.23 -16.37 -22.31
C GLN A 134 12.09 -17.88 -22.57
N LEU A 135 12.33 -18.72 -21.55
CA LEU A 135 12.20 -20.17 -21.68
C LEU A 135 10.74 -20.61 -21.86
N LEU A 136 9.76 -19.89 -21.29
CA LEU A 136 8.34 -20.17 -21.51
C LEU A 136 7.92 -19.84 -22.95
N ASP A 137 8.42 -18.74 -23.52
CA ASP A 137 8.18 -18.38 -24.92
C ASP A 137 8.83 -19.38 -25.89
N GLU A 138 10.05 -19.83 -25.57
CA GLU A 138 10.74 -20.89 -26.31
C GLU A 138 9.98 -22.22 -26.24
N HIS A 139 9.47 -22.58 -25.05
CA HIS A 139 8.63 -23.76 -24.87
C HIS A 139 7.39 -23.72 -25.75
N ALA A 140 6.65 -22.60 -25.76
CA ALA A 140 5.47 -22.42 -26.59
C ALA A 140 5.78 -22.57 -28.10
N THR A 141 6.92 -22.03 -28.54
CA THR A 141 7.39 -22.15 -29.92
C THR A 141 7.75 -23.59 -30.29
N ILE A 142 8.47 -24.30 -29.42
CA ILE A 142 8.87 -25.69 -29.64
C ILE A 142 7.66 -26.63 -29.59
N ALA A 143 6.68 -26.36 -28.73
CA ALA A 143 5.44 -27.13 -28.70
C ALA A 143 4.69 -27.10 -30.04
N ALA A 144 4.77 -25.99 -30.78
CA ALA A 144 4.13 -25.85 -32.09
C ALA A 144 4.98 -26.42 -33.25
N LEU A 145 6.32 -26.35 -33.17
CA LEU A 145 7.21 -26.64 -34.31
C LEU A 145 7.93 -27.99 -34.21
N ASP A 146 8.39 -28.39 -33.02
CA ASP A 146 9.20 -29.61 -32.83
C ASP A 146 8.95 -30.25 -31.44
N PRO A 147 7.80 -30.93 -31.27
CA PRO A 147 7.42 -31.51 -29.98
C PRO A 147 8.42 -32.51 -29.41
N ALA A 148 9.29 -33.10 -30.24
CA ALA A 148 10.30 -34.05 -29.80
C ALA A 148 11.34 -33.43 -28.86
N LYS A 149 11.51 -32.10 -28.89
CA LYS A 149 12.45 -31.35 -28.02
C LYS A 149 11.84 -30.89 -26.69
N LEU A 150 10.53 -31.04 -26.49
CA LEU A 150 9.86 -30.60 -25.26
C LEU A 150 10.50 -31.13 -23.96
N PRO A 151 10.89 -32.43 -23.86
CA PRO A 151 11.48 -32.92 -22.62
C PRO A 151 12.76 -32.18 -22.19
N ALA A 152 13.57 -31.72 -23.15
CA ALA A 152 14.79 -30.98 -22.87
C ALA A 152 14.51 -29.58 -22.32
N ILE A 153 13.54 -28.86 -22.90
CA ILE A 153 13.13 -27.54 -22.43
C ILE A 153 12.44 -27.62 -21.07
N ARG A 154 11.59 -28.62 -20.84
CA ARG A 154 10.95 -28.86 -19.53
C ARG A 154 11.98 -29.09 -18.43
N ALA A 155 13.06 -29.82 -18.72
CA ALA A 155 14.16 -30.01 -17.78
C ALA A 155 14.92 -28.71 -17.47
N GLN A 156 15.13 -27.84 -18.47
CA GLN A 156 15.74 -26.52 -18.28
C GLN A 156 14.85 -25.60 -17.44
N LEU A 157 13.55 -25.53 -17.76
CA LEU A 157 12.55 -24.78 -17.00
C LEU A 157 12.54 -25.21 -15.53
N TRP A 158 12.49 -26.51 -15.27
CA TRP A 158 12.49 -27.03 -13.89
C TRP A 158 13.81 -26.71 -13.15
N THR A 159 14.95 -26.84 -13.83
CA THR A 159 16.26 -26.51 -13.26
C THR A 159 16.33 -25.03 -12.86
N LEU A 160 15.82 -24.14 -13.72
CA LEU A 160 15.78 -22.71 -13.43
C LEU A 160 14.84 -22.40 -12.26
N ILE A 161 13.65 -23.00 -12.24
CA ILE A 161 12.66 -22.84 -11.15
C ILE A 161 13.27 -23.24 -9.81
N GLN A 162 13.98 -24.37 -9.73
CA GLN A 162 14.64 -24.80 -8.50
C GLN A 162 15.83 -23.92 -8.11
N ALA A 163 16.67 -23.54 -9.08
CA ALA A 163 17.83 -22.69 -8.84
C ALA A 163 17.42 -21.31 -8.31
N ALA A 164 16.32 -20.76 -8.83
CA ALA A 164 15.74 -19.48 -8.42
C ALA A 164 14.81 -19.59 -7.20
N ARG A 165 14.62 -20.80 -6.64
CA ARG A 165 13.73 -21.10 -5.52
C ARG A 165 12.25 -20.73 -5.75
N LEU A 166 11.82 -20.70 -7.01
CA LEU A 166 10.44 -20.41 -7.41
C LEU A 166 9.49 -21.59 -7.18
N ASP A 167 10.03 -22.79 -6.99
CA ASP A 167 9.30 -23.99 -6.54
C ASP A 167 8.53 -23.73 -5.23
N HIS A 168 9.13 -22.98 -4.31
CA HIS A 168 8.47 -22.53 -3.08
C HIS A 168 7.31 -21.56 -3.33
N ASP A 169 7.51 -20.55 -4.19
CA ASP A 169 6.50 -19.53 -4.53
C ASP A 169 5.30 -20.13 -5.29
N LEU A 170 5.58 -21.13 -6.13
CA LEU A 170 4.58 -21.90 -6.88
C LEU A 170 3.93 -23.00 -6.03
N GLY A 171 4.47 -23.30 -4.84
CA GLY A 171 3.94 -24.30 -3.91
C GLY A 171 4.09 -25.73 -4.41
N VAL A 172 5.18 -26.03 -5.12
CA VAL A 172 5.46 -27.35 -5.71
C VAL A 172 6.73 -27.94 -5.11
N ASP A 173 6.62 -29.09 -4.45
CA ASP A 173 7.75 -29.74 -3.77
C ASP A 173 8.62 -30.58 -4.72
N ASP A 174 7.99 -31.24 -5.71
CA ASP A 174 8.63 -32.16 -6.65
C ASP A 174 8.27 -31.82 -8.10
N ARG A 175 9.14 -32.21 -9.05
CA ARG A 175 8.88 -31.98 -10.48
C ARG A 175 7.57 -32.67 -10.91
N PRO A 176 6.63 -31.95 -11.54
CA PRO A 176 5.43 -32.56 -12.10
C PRO A 176 5.76 -33.61 -13.18
N HIS A 177 4.90 -34.60 -13.31
CA HIS A 177 5.02 -35.59 -14.39
C HIS A 177 4.84 -34.91 -15.76
N ASP A 178 5.46 -35.47 -16.80
CA ASP A 178 5.43 -34.85 -18.14
C ASP A 178 4.02 -34.67 -18.72
N ALA A 179 3.04 -35.47 -18.28
CA ALA A 179 1.64 -35.32 -18.66
C ALA A 179 0.94 -34.11 -18.01
N GLU A 180 1.43 -33.64 -16.86
CA GLU A 180 0.88 -32.54 -16.07
C GLU A 180 1.74 -31.26 -16.18
N PHE A 181 2.90 -31.36 -16.82
CA PHE A 181 3.87 -30.27 -16.87
C PHE A 181 3.33 -29.05 -17.64
N ASP A 182 2.55 -29.26 -18.71
CA ASP A 182 1.97 -28.14 -19.46
C ASP A 182 0.92 -27.39 -18.63
N ASP A 183 0.12 -28.08 -17.83
CA ASP A 183 -0.83 -27.46 -16.89
C ASP A 183 -0.09 -26.69 -15.78
N PHE A 184 1.04 -27.23 -15.30
CA PHE A 184 1.93 -26.52 -14.40
C PHE A 184 2.48 -25.24 -15.04
N LEU A 185 2.90 -25.27 -16.31
CA LEU A 185 3.38 -24.07 -17.00
C LEU A 185 2.28 -23.01 -17.17
N LEU A 186 1.01 -23.39 -17.31
CA LEU A 186 -0.10 -22.42 -17.27
C LEU A 186 -0.19 -21.72 -15.91
N HIS A 187 0.05 -22.45 -14.81
CA HIS A 187 0.12 -21.85 -13.49
C HIS A 187 1.32 -20.89 -13.36
N VAL A 188 2.49 -21.29 -13.86
CA VAL A 188 3.70 -20.45 -13.87
C VAL A 188 3.48 -19.18 -14.70
N ASP A 189 2.87 -19.27 -15.88
CA ASP A 189 2.60 -18.10 -16.74
C ASP A 189 1.66 -17.11 -16.05
N GLY A 190 0.61 -17.60 -15.38
CA GLY A 190 -0.29 -16.78 -14.58
C GLY A 190 0.41 -16.08 -13.41
N TRP A 191 1.23 -16.82 -12.65
CA TRP A 191 2.03 -16.25 -11.55
C TRP A 191 3.01 -15.18 -12.05
N LEU A 192 3.73 -15.47 -13.14
CA LEU A 192 4.69 -14.57 -13.75
C LEU A 192 4.00 -13.29 -14.24
N CYS A 193 2.84 -13.43 -14.88
CA CYS A 193 2.02 -12.30 -15.30
C CYS A 193 1.60 -11.42 -14.10
N GLU A 194 1.16 -12.00 -12.99
CA GLU A 194 0.76 -11.25 -11.79
C GLU A 194 1.94 -10.50 -11.14
N VAL A 195 3.09 -11.17 -11.00
CA VAL A 195 4.28 -10.56 -10.41
C VAL A 195 4.82 -9.43 -11.28
N LYS A 196 4.97 -9.68 -12.59
CA LYS A 196 5.44 -8.68 -13.56
C LYS A 196 4.49 -7.49 -13.66
N ASP A 197 3.19 -7.73 -13.60
CA ASP A 197 2.17 -6.67 -13.70
C ASP A 197 1.88 -5.94 -12.38
N ALA A 198 2.51 -6.32 -11.27
CA ALA A 198 2.31 -5.65 -10.00
C ALA A 198 2.73 -4.16 -10.06
N GLN A 199 1.98 -3.30 -9.38
CA GLN A 199 2.32 -1.88 -9.22
C GLN A 199 3.16 -1.71 -7.96
N ILE A 200 4.39 -1.23 -8.12
CA ILE A 200 5.34 -0.99 -7.04
C ILE A 200 5.70 0.49 -6.97
N ARG A 201 6.30 0.90 -5.86
CA ARG A 201 6.82 2.25 -5.69
C ARG A 201 8.18 2.33 -6.36
N ASP A 202 8.37 3.34 -7.20
CA ASP A 202 9.61 3.59 -7.93
C ASP A 202 10.26 4.89 -7.42
N GLY A 203 10.59 4.88 -6.12
CA GLY A 203 11.17 6.03 -5.42
C GLY A 203 10.30 6.56 -4.29
N LEU A 204 10.57 7.82 -3.92
CA LEU A 204 9.92 8.52 -2.80
C LEU A 204 9.33 9.84 -3.28
N HIS A 205 8.25 10.27 -2.64
CA HIS A 205 7.66 11.58 -2.87
C HIS A 205 8.52 12.68 -2.24
N VAL A 206 8.60 13.84 -2.90
CA VAL A 206 9.20 15.06 -2.37
C VAL A 206 8.10 16.11 -2.27
N LEU A 207 7.88 16.63 -1.06
CA LEU A 207 6.79 17.56 -0.78
C LEU A 207 6.83 18.79 -1.71
N GLY A 208 5.74 19.07 -2.40
CA GLY A 208 5.63 20.17 -3.38
C GLY A 208 6.19 19.87 -4.77
N ALA A 209 6.80 18.70 -5.00
CA ALA A 209 7.34 18.33 -6.31
C ALA A 209 6.32 17.50 -7.11
N ALA A 210 5.69 18.13 -8.10
CA ALA A 210 4.80 17.42 -9.02
C ALA A 210 5.57 16.42 -9.89
N PRO A 211 5.01 15.23 -10.17
CA PRO A 211 5.64 14.27 -11.08
C PRO A 211 5.68 14.84 -12.51
N THR A 212 6.81 14.63 -13.18
CA THR A 212 7.06 15.06 -14.57
C THR A 212 7.71 13.93 -15.38
N GLY A 213 7.60 13.98 -16.70
CA GLY A 213 8.22 12.99 -17.59
C GLY A 213 7.79 11.56 -17.27
N GLU A 214 8.77 10.65 -17.22
CA GLU A 214 8.51 9.22 -16.99
C GLU A 214 7.76 8.93 -15.68
N ALA A 215 8.05 9.66 -14.59
CA ALA A 215 7.35 9.48 -13.32
C ALA A 215 5.84 9.82 -13.44
N ARG A 216 5.49 10.83 -14.25
CA ARG A 216 4.09 11.18 -14.51
C ARG A 216 3.42 10.15 -15.41
N VAL A 217 4.10 9.71 -16.48
CA VAL A 217 3.62 8.65 -17.38
C VAL A 217 3.26 7.41 -16.57
N ASN A 218 4.19 6.91 -15.76
CA ASN A 218 3.99 5.68 -14.99
C ASN A 218 2.87 5.84 -13.94
N LEU A 219 2.80 6.98 -13.25
CA LEU A 219 1.73 7.24 -12.28
C LEU A 219 0.36 7.34 -12.97
N VAL A 220 0.25 8.02 -14.11
CA VAL A 220 -1.01 8.11 -14.85
C VAL A 220 -1.44 6.74 -15.38
N LEU A 221 -0.51 5.93 -15.91
CA LEU A 221 -0.79 4.53 -16.28
C LEU A 221 -1.34 3.73 -15.10
N ALA A 222 -0.70 3.82 -13.93
CA ALA A 222 -1.16 3.16 -12.71
C ALA A 222 -2.57 3.60 -12.30
N MET A 223 -2.88 4.89 -12.42
CA MET A 223 -4.20 5.44 -12.11
C MET A 223 -5.27 5.00 -13.11
N LEU A 224 -4.96 5.01 -14.40
CA LEU A 224 -5.88 4.65 -15.49
C LEU A 224 -6.12 3.15 -15.61
N ARG A 225 -5.32 2.31 -14.95
CA ARG A 225 -5.51 0.85 -14.93
C ARG A 225 -6.82 0.44 -14.25
N ALA A 226 -7.26 1.20 -13.25
CA ALA A 226 -8.53 0.95 -12.55
C ALA A 226 -9.72 1.59 -13.29
N ARG A 227 -10.90 1.00 -13.17
CA ARG A 227 -12.15 1.62 -13.65
C ARG A 227 -12.44 2.89 -12.85
N GLN A 228 -12.53 4.03 -13.52
CA GLN A 228 -12.73 5.31 -12.84
C GLN A 228 -14.19 5.49 -12.46
N MET A 229 -14.45 5.83 -11.19
CA MET A 229 -15.76 6.33 -10.75
C MET A 229 -15.63 7.79 -10.37
N TRP A 230 -16.31 8.67 -11.11
CA TRP A 230 -16.20 10.11 -10.95
C TRP A 230 -17.55 10.77 -10.67
N GLY A 231 -17.62 11.60 -9.62
CA GLY A 231 -18.84 12.29 -9.21
C GLY A 231 -20.03 11.38 -8.87
N GLY A 232 -19.81 10.07 -8.71
CA GLY A 232 -20.89 9.09 -8.57
C GLY A 232 -21.76 8.90 -9.82
N GLN A 233 -21.39 9.48 -10.96
CA GLN A 233 -22.18 9.54 -12.18
C GLN A 233 -21.44 9.01 -13.40
N ILE A 234 -20.14 9.29 -13.49
CA ILE A 234 -19.31 8.87 -14.62
C ILE A 234 -18.57 7.59 -14.23
N SER A 235 -18.70 6.57 -15.07
CA SER A 235 -18.00 5.29 -14.95
C SER A 235 -17.22 5.04 -16.22
N LEU A 236 -15.90 5.23 -16.19
CA LEU A 236 -15.02 4.92 -17.32
C LEU A 236 -14.34 3.56 -17.09
N PRO A 237 -14.17 2.74 -18.15
CA PRO A 237 -13.35 1.54 -18.07
C PRO A 237 -11.91 1.90 -17.72
N GLY A 238 -11.13 0.93 -17.24
CA GLY A 238 -9.67 1.10 -17.19
C GLY A 238 -9.10 1.20 -18.60
N LEU A 239 -7.96 1.85 -18.79
CA LEU A 239 -7.33 2.03 -20.11
C LEU A 239 -7.08 0.70 -20.82
N ARG A 240 -6.62 -0.33 -20.08
CA ARG A 240 -6.39 -1.67 -20.64
C ARG A 240 -7.68 -2.39 -21.02
N GLU A 241 -8.74 -2.17 -20.25
CA GLU A 241 -10.07 -2.69 -20.57
C GLU A 241 -10.62 -2.02 -21.84
N ALA A 242 -10.44 -0.70 -21.98
CA ALA A 242 -10.80 0.03 -23.18
C ALA A 242 -10.02 -0.43 -24.42
N LEU A 243 -8.77 -0.89 -24.23
CA LEU A 243 -7.93 -1.52 -25.26
C LEU A 243 -8.30 -2.99 -25.53
N GLY A 244 -9.30 -3.53 -24.86
CA GLY A 244 -9.83 -4.88 -25.10
C GLY A 244 -9.18 -5.99 -24.28
N LEU A 245 -8.44 -5.68 -23.21
CA LEU A 245 -7.88 -6.71 -22.34
C LEU A 245 -9.00 -7.51 -21.65
N THR A 246 -9.16 -8.75 -22.07
CA THR A 246 -10.17 -9.70 -21.56
C THR A 246 -9.56 -11.03 -21.12
N SER A 247 -8.37 -11.37 -21.65
CA SER A 247 -7.59 -12.55 -21.29
C SER A 247 -6.65 -12.25 -20.11
N SER A 248 -6.30 -13.31 -19.38
CA SER A 248 -5.24 -13.29 -18.37
C SER A 248 -3.93 -13.91 -18.90
N GLN A 249 -3.79 -14.04 -20.22
CA GLN A 249 -2.57 -14.57 -20.84
C GLN A 249 -1.47 -13.50 -20.79
N ARG A 250 -0.26 -13.90 -20.38
CA ARG A 250 0.85 -12.96 -20.18
C ARG A 250 1.16 -12.10 -21.41
N SER A 251 1.27 -12.74 -22.59
CA SER A 251 1.61 -12.06 -23.84
C SER A 251 0.60 -11.00 -24.26
N ASP A 252 -0.70 -11.25 -24.03
CA ASP A 252 -1.76 -10.27 -24.27
C ASP A 252 -1.69 -9.10 -23.30
N VAL A 253 -1.44 -9.37 -22.02
CA VAL A 253 -1.27 -8.33 -20.99
C VAL A 253 -0.11 -7.42 -21.36
N ASP A 254 1.04 -7.99 -21.76
CA ASP A 254 2.22 -7.21 -22.16
C ASP A 254 1.98 -6.38 -23.41
N ARG A 255 1.35 -6.94 -24.44
CA ARG A 255 1.00 -6.22 -25.66
C ARG A 255 0.07 -5.05 -25.38
N VAL A 256 -0.95 -5.25 -24.54
CA VAL A 256 -1.89 -4.17 -24.17
C VAL A 256 -1.22 -3.12 -23.27
N GLU A 257 -0.38 -3.52 -22.32
CA GLU A 257 0.38 -2.59 -21.48
C GLU A 257 1.32 -1.72 -22.32
N ALA A 258 2.05 -2.31 -23.26
CA ALA A 258 2.92 -1.59 -24.18
C ALA A 258 2.12 -0.56 -25.00
N ARG A 259 0.96 -0.97 -25.53
CA ARG A 259 0.08 -0.04 -26.27
C ARG A 259 -0.49 1.06 -25.38
N ALA A 260 -0.86 0.75 -24.14
CA ALA A 260 -1.34 1.74 -23.18
C ALA A 260 -0.24 2.76 -22.87
N ARG A 261 1.01 2.29 -22.69
CA ARG A 261 2.18 3.14 -22.44
C ARG A 261 2.45 4.07 -23.62
N GLU A 262 2.49 3.56 -24.85
CA GLU A 262 2.67 4.38 -26.05
C GLU A 262 1.65 5.53 -26.15
N LEU A 263 0.38 5.24 -25.84
CA LEU A 263 -0.69 6.25 -25.87
C LEU A 263 -0.50 7.32 -24.81
N VAL A 264 -0.10 6.93 -23.60
CA VAL A 264 0.15 7.88 -22.50
C VAL A 264 1.42 8.71 -22.76
N GLU A 265 2.46 8.10 -23.34
CA GLU A 265 3.67 8.81 -23.76
C GLU A 265 3.38 9.81 -24.89
N ASP A 266 2.52 9.47 -25.87
CA ASP A 266 2.08 10.44 -26.90
C ASP A 266 1.34 11.62 -26.27
N MET A 267 0.45 11.38 -25.31
CA MET A 267 -0.24 12.44 -24.58
C MET A 267 0.74 13.32 -23.79
N GLU A 268 1.72 12.73 -23.09
CA GLU A 268 2.77 13.45 -22.36
C GLU A 268 3.59 14.33 -23.31
N ALA A 269 4.02 13.79 -24.46
CA ALA A 269 4.82 14.52 -25.46
C ALA A 269 4.06 15.71 -26.07
N HIS A 270 2.73 15.63 -26.14
CA HIS A 270 1.86 16.70 -26.65
C HIS A 270 1.22 17.55 -25.54
N GLY A 271 1.79 17.54 -24.34
CA GLY A 271 1.38 18.41 -23.23
C GLY A 271 -0.04 18.15 -22.73
N TRP A 272 -0.53 16.92 -22.85
CA TRP A 272 -1.86 16.49 -22.41
C TRP A 272 -3.02 17.29 -23.03
N SER A 273 -2.93 17.63 -24.32
CA SER A 273 -4.05 18.26 -25.04
C SER A 273 -5.25 17.30 -25.17
N PRO A 274 -6.47 17.67 -24.72
CA PRO A 274 -7.67 16.82 -24.86
C PRO A 274 -8.01 16.44 -26.31
N ASP A 275 -7.62 17.26 -27.28
CA ASP A 275 -7.89 17.01 -28.70
C ASP A 275 -7.08 15.83 -29.26
N ARG A 276 -5.99 15.45 -28.57
CA ARG A 276 -5.12 14.33 -28.94
C ARG A 276 -5.62 12.97 -28.46
N ALA A 277 -6.58 12.95 -27.54
CA ALA A 277 -7.10 11.72 -26.96
C ALA A 277 -7.73 10.78 -28.01
N GLY A 278 -8.17 11.31 -29.16
CA GLY A 278 -8.88 10.55 -30.18
C GLY A 278 -10.33 10.24 -29.76
N ASP A 279 -10.92 9.27 -30.45
CA ASP A 279 -12.33 8.91 -30.31
C ASP A 279 -12.54 7.54 -29.65
N GLY A 280 -13.76 7.30 -29.19
CA GLY A 280 -14.19 6.03 -28.60
C GLY A 280 -13.70 5.83 -27.16
N PRO A 281 -13.86 4.61 -26.59
CA PRO A 281 -13.62 4.36 -25.18
C PRO A 281 -12.20 4.69 -24.70
N VAL A 282 -11.19 4.46 -25.55
CA VAL A 282 -9.80 4.82 -25.25
C VAL A 282 -9.64 6.34 -25.21
N GLY A 283 -10.22 7.05 -26.17
CA GLY A 283 -10.20 8.51 -26.21
C GLY A 283 -10.93 9.15 -25.04
N ASP A 284 -12.05 8.58 -24.58
CA ASP A 284 -12.74 9.06 -23.39
C ASP A 284 -11.85 8.95 -22.12
N VAL A 285 -11.12 7.85 -21.98
CA VAL A 285 -10.19 7.63 -20.85
C VAL A 285 -8.99 8.58 -20.91
N LEU A 286 -8.38 8.77 -22.09
CA LEU A 286 -7.25 9.69 -22.26
C LEU A 286 -7.68 11.16 -22.09
N ARG A 287 -8.88 11.52 -22.55
CA ARG A 287 -9.47 12.84 -22.36
C ARG A 287 -9.71 13.11 -20.88
N PHE A 288 -10.25 12.13 -20.14
CA PHE A 288 -10.39 12.22 -18.68
C PHE A 288 -9.04 12.42 -17.99
N ALA A 289 -7.99 11.72 -18.43
CA ALA A 289 -6.64 11.91 -17.88
C ALA A 289 -6.14 13.35 -18.10
N ALA A 290 -6.34 13.88 -19.30
CA ALA A 290 -5.96 15.25 -19.69
C ALA A 290 -6.75 16.34 -18.95
N THR A 291 -8.04 16.14 -18.73
CA THR A 291 -8.91 17.18 -18.14
C THR A 291 -8.99 17.12 -16.61
N GLU A 292 -8.84 15.94 -16.02
CA GLU A 292 -9.00 15.75 -14.57
C GLU A 292 -7.71 15.33 -13.89
N ILE A 293 -7.08 14.22 -14.31
CA ILE A 293 -5.95 13.63 -13.57
C ILE A 293 -4.73 14.55 -13.59
N VAL A 294 -4.26 14.92 -14.78
CA VAL A 294 -2.99 15.64 -14.94
C VAL A 294 -3.04 17.06 -14.37
N PRO A 295 -4.10 17.86 -14.58
CA PRO A 295 -4.23 19.15 -13.92
C PRO A 295 -4.20 19.04 -12.39
N ARG A 296 -4.79 17.98 -11.81
CA ARG A 296 -4.76 17.74 -10.36
C ARG A 296 -3.38 17.27 -9.87
N LEU A 297 -2.65 16.48 -10.66
CA LEU A 297 -1.26 16.12 -10.36
C LEU A 297 -0.33 17.33 -10.44
N ALA A 298 -0.56 18.26 -11.37
CA ALA A 298 0.22 19.50 -11.47
C ALA A 298 0.10 20.37 -10.21
N ARG A 299 -1.07 20.33 -9.54
CA ARG A 299 -1.32 21.00 -8.26
C ARG A 299 -0.62 20.37 -7.05
N THR A 300 0.28 19.40 -7.24
CA THR A 300 1.15 18.89 -6.17
C THR A 300 2.01 19.98 -5.53
N THR A 301 2.27 21.07 -6.25
CA THR A 301 2.90 22.29 -5.69
C THR A 301 2.09 22.94 -4.56
N ASP A 302 0.78 22.69 -4.50
CA ASP A 302 -0.09 23.23 -3.45
C ASP A 302 0.24 22.63 -2.08
N GLU A 303 0.92 21.48 -2.02
CA GLU A 303 1.35 20.87 -0.76
C GLU A 303 2.21 21.81 0.08
N LEU A 304 3.28 22.35 -0.52
CA LEU A 304 4.18 23.27 0.19
C LEU A 304 3.49 24.62 0.43
N THR A 305 2.76 25.11 -0.56
CA THR A 305 1.98 26.36 -0.46
C THR A 305 1.00 26.31 0.72
N ASN A 306 0.29 25.19 0.90
CA ASN A 306 -0.69 25.04 1.98
C ASN A 306 -0.06 24.80 3.34
N VAL A 307 1.14 24.18 3.41
CA VAL A 307 1.93 24.16 4.66
C VAL A 307 2.29 25.58 5.08
N LEU A 308 2.80 26.40 4.15
CA LEU A 308 3.14 27.80 4.42
C LEU A 308 1.90 28.63 4.77
N HIS A 309 0.79 28.43 4.05
CA HIS A 309 -0.48 29.09 4.35
C HIS A 309 -1.01 28.73 5.75
N ALA A 310 -0.89 27.45 6.15
CA ALA A 310 -1.28 27.02 7.49
C ALA A 310 -0.39 27.63 8.60
N LEU A 311 0.92 27.78 8.33
CA LEU A 311 1.84 28.48 9.24
C LEU A 311 1.50 29.96 9.39
N ASP A 312 0.91 30.58 8.37
CA ASP A 312 0.39 31.96 8.39
C ASP A 312 -1.01 32.07 9.05
N GLY A 313 -1.54 30.98 9.59
CA GLY A 313 -2.88 30.93 10.20
C GLY A 313 -4.02 30.90 9.18
N GLY A 314 -3.71 30.60 7.93
CA GLY A 314 -4.66 30.47 6.83
C GLY A 314 -5.51 29.20 6.88
N TYR A 315 -6.66 29.23 6.19
CA TYR A 315 -7.55 28.08 6.09
C TYR A 315 -7.06 27.10 5.01
N VAL A 316 -6.71 25.88 5.41
CA VAL A 316 -6.39 24.79 4.48
C VAL A 316 -7.68 24.13 3.99
N PRO A 317 -7.96 24.12 2.67
CA PRO A 317 -9.16 23.50 2.11
C PRO A 317 -9.26 22.01 2.46
N ALA A 318 -10.48 21.51 2.68
CA ALA A 318 -10.71 20.11 3.00
C ALA A 318 -10.97 19.27 1.75
N GLY A 319 -10.42 18.05 1.75
CA GLY A 319 -10.44 17.12 0.62
C GLY A 319 -10.83 15.69 0.98
N PRO A 320 -11.27 14.88 0.00
CA PRO A 320 -11.40 13.45 0.18
C PRO A 320 -10.02 12.77 0.22
N SER A 321 -9.95 11.63 0.89
CA SER A 321 -8.72 10.84 1.08
C SER A 321 -8.87 9.42 0.55
N GLY A 322 -7.76 8.80 0.14
CA GLY A 322 -7.80 7.51 -0.53
C GLY A 322 -6.62 7.27 -1.47
N SER A 323 -6.59 6.09 -2.08
CA SER A 323 -5.53 5.71 -3.02
C SER A 323 -5.89 6.17 -4.44
N PRO A 324 -5.10 7.08 -5.06
CA PRO A 324 -5.36 7.53 -6.44
C PRO A 324 -5.36 6.39 -7.45
N CYS A 325 -4.50 5.38 -7.25
CA CYS A 325 -4.41 4.20 -8.10
C CYS A 325 -5.57 3.19 -7.92
N ALA A 326 -6.45 3.40 -6.94
CA ALA A 326 -7.60 2.52 -6.67
C ALA A 326 -8.93 3.12 -7.17
N ALA A 327 -8.88 3.95 -8.22
CA ALA A 327 -10.02 4.66 -8.80
C ALA A 327 -10.63 5.77 -7.93
N TRP A 328 -9.84 6.35 -7.02
CA TRP A 328 -10.20 7.54 -6.25
C TRP A 328 -9.36 8.73 -6.71
N SER A 329 -9.41 9.03 -8.01
CA SER A 329 -8.75 10.22 -8.57
C SER A 329 -9.31 11.53 -7.98
N THR A 330 -10.48 11.49 -7.35
CA THR A 330 -11.06 12.61 -6.60
C THR A 330 -10.26 13.00 -5.36
N CYS A 331 -9.38 12.12 -4.86
CA CYS A 331 -8.43 12.41 -3.79
C CYS A 331 -7.28 13.33 -4.23
N CYS A 332 -7.19 13.63 -5.53
CA CYS A 332 -6.34 14.70 -6.05
C CYS A 332 -7.21 15.94 -6.32
N PRO A 333 -6.69 17.17 -6.18
CA PRO A 333 -5.28 17.51 -5.92
C PRO A 333 -4.86 17.26 -4.47
N PRO A 334 -3.57 16.96 -4.20
CA PRO A 334 -3.03 16.93 -2.85
C PRO A 334 -2.94 18.37 -2.27
N GLY A 335 -2.48 18.48 -1.03
CA GLY A 335 -2.38 19.74 -0.30
C GLY A 335 -3.65 20.11 0.47
N GLU A 336 -4.72 19.32 0.35
CA GLU A 336 -5.95 19.51 1.09
C GLU A 336 -5.89 18.80 2.46
N THR A 337 -6.68 19.26 3.42
CA THR A 337 -6.83 18.58 4.70
C THR A 337 -7.82 17.42 4.57
N SER A 338 -7.33 16.19 4.65
CA SER A 338 -8.17 15.01 4.43
C SER A 338 -9.34 14.88 5.41
N THR A 339 -10.47 14.45 4.88
CA THR A 339 -11.65 14.08 5.66
C THR A 339 -11.93 12.58 5.50
N PRO A 340 -12.17 11.85 6.61
CA PRO A 340 -12.54 10.44 6.54
C PRO A 340 -13.96 10.28 6.00
N SER A 341 -14.22 9.13 5.36
CA SER A 341 -15.58 8.77 4.94
C SER A 341 -16.53 8.66 6.12
N THR A 342 -17.84 8.78 5.85
CA THR A 342 -18.84 8.51 6.87
C THR A 342 -18.68 7.09 7.43
N PRO A 343 -18.87 6.88 8.75
CA PRO A 343 -18.60 5.59 9.39
C PRO A 343 -19.61 4.49 9.02
N ARG A 344 -20.56 4.75 8.10
CA ARG A 344 -21.53 3.76 7.63
C ARG A 344 -21.02 3.11 6.34
N PRO A 345 -20.98 1.77 6.25
CA PRO A 345 -20.52 1.10 5.04
C PRO A 345 -21.43 1.44 3.86
N SER A 346 -20.82 1.93 2.77
CA SER A 346 -21.53 2.20 1.52
C SER A 346 -22.01 0.90 0.89
N ARG A 347 -23.07 0.94 0.07
CA ARG A 347 -23.56 -0.25 -0.66
C ARG A 347 -22.48 -0.93 -1.52
N ALA A 348 -21.45 -0.20 -1.95
CA ALA A 348 -20.31 -0.74 -2.68
C ALA A 348 -19.30 -1.50 -1.79
N GLY A 349 -19.26 -1.19 -0.49
CA GLY A 349 -18.44 -1.88 0.51
C GLY A 349 -19.07 -3.16 1.07
N TRP A 350 -20.29 -3.53 0.65
CA TRP A 350 -20.95 -4.73 1.15
C TRP A 350 -20.35 -6.02 0.54
N PRO A 351 -20.04 -7.04 1.35
CA PRO A 351 -19.38 -8.27 0.90
C PRO A 351 -20.19 -9.15 -0.09
N GLY A 352 -21.47 -8.83 -0.33
CA GLY A 352 -22.37 -9.60 -1.21
C GLY A 352 -22.39 -9.18 -2.69
N ARG A 353 -21.60 -8.18 -3.13
CA ARG A 353 -21.58 -7.74 -4.54
C ARG A 353 -20.59 -8.53 -5.40
N PRO A 354 -20.86 -8.69 -6.71
CA PRO A 354 -19.90 -9.28 -7.65
C PRO A 354 -18.67 -8.36 -7.73
N GLY A 355 -17.50 -8.86 -7.37
CA GLY A 355 -16.22 -8.13 -7.41
C GLY A 355 -15.43 -8.14 -6.10
N ARG A 356 -16.07 -8.36 -4.93
CA ARG A 356 -15.36 -8.57 -3.65
C ARG A 356 -15.64 -9.97 -3.12
N ARG A 357 -15.10 -10.96 -3.83
CA ARG A 357 -15.13 -12.38 -3.48
C ARG A 357 -14.12 -12.73 -2.38
N TRP A 358 -14.00 -11.95 -1.30
CA TRP A 358 -13.02 -12.26 -0.26
C TRP A 358 -13.40 -13.54 0.52
N PRO A 359 -14.63 -13.66 1.06
CA PRO A 359 -15.04 -14.90 1.73
C PRO A 359 -15.01 -16.11 0.78
N THR A 360 -15.42 -15.89 -0.48
CA THR A 360 -15.52 -16.92 -1.52
C THR A 360 -14.18 -17.27 -2.18
N ARG A 361 -13.12 -16.47 -2.06
CA ARG A 361 -11.73 -16.83 -2.45
C ARG A 361 -10.94 -17.42 -1.29
N CYS A 362 -11.12 -16.91 -0.06
CA CYS A 362 -10.43 -17.44 1.13
C CYS A 362 -10.87 -18.86 1.52
N TRP A 363 -12.16 -19.19 1.32
CA TRP A 363 -12.68 -20.54 1.62
C TRP A 363 -12.04 -21.66 0.77
N PRO A 364 -11.99 -21.57 -0.58
CA PRO A 364 -11.31 -22.56 -1.39
C PRO A 364 -9.79 -22.62 -1.14
N ALA A 365 -9.13 -21.46 -0.95
CA ALA A 365 -7.68 -21.40 -0.75
C ALA A 365 -7.20 -22.04 0.58
N THR A 366 -8.10 -22.22 1.55
CA THR A 366 -7.79 -22.85 2.85
C THR A 366 -8.26 -24.31 2.94
N ALA A 367 -9.06 -24.78 1.98
CA ALA A 367 -9.58 -26.13 1.94
C ALA A 367 -8.57 -27.07 1.26
N ARG A 368 -7.60 -27.60 2.02
CA ARG A 368 -6.70 -28.68 1.54
C ARG A 368 -7.43 -30.02 1.31
N THR A 369 -8.69 -30.14 1.74
CA THR A 369 -9.54 -31.32 1.52
C THR A 369 -10.98 -30.89 1.20
N PRO A 370 -11.69 -31.54 0.25
CA PRO A 370 -12.91 -30.99 -0.35
C PRO A 370 -14.15 -30.96 0.55
N ALA A 371 -14.07 -31.47 1.79
CA ALA A 371 -15.27 -31.80 2.58
C ALA A 371 -15.51 -30.93 3.83
N THR A 372 -14.55 -30.12 4.28
CA THR A 372 -14.73 -29.31 5.50
C THR A 372 -14.02 -27.96 5.36
N GLY A 373 -14.78 -26.87 5.29
CA GLY A 373 -14.23 -25.51 5.36
C GLY A 373 -13.55 -25.23 6.71
N PRO A 374 -12.76 -24.14 6.81
CA PRO A 374 -12.09 -23.80 8.06
C PRO A 374 -13.13 -23.55 9.17
N ALA A 375 -13.00 -24.27 10.30
CA ALA A 375 -13.93 -24.16 11.42
C ALA A 375 -13.96 -22.74 12.02
N ARG A 376 -12.85 -21.99 11.93
CA ARG A 376 -12.71 -20.58 12.32
C ARG A 376 -11.65 -19.89 11.45
N SER A 377 -11.90 -18.64 11.08
CA SER A 377 -10.91 -17.76 10.46
C SER A 377 -10.78 -16.46 11.27
N GLY A 378 -9.56 -16.09 11.66
CA GLY A 378 -9.29 -14.80 12.27
C GLY A 378 -8.92 -13.78 11.20
N CYS A 379 -9.66 -12.67 11.12
CA CYS A 379 -9.38 -11.57 10.20
C CYS A 379 -9.08 -10.30 11.01
N PRO A 380 -7.83 -9.78 11.01
CA PRO A 380 -7.54 -8.49 11.61
C PRO A 380 -8.16 -7.36 10.77
N CYS A 381 -8.85 -6.43 11.42
CA CYS A 381 -9.46 -5.28 10.77
C CYS A 381 -8.69 -4.00 11.15
N GLY A 382 -8.02 -3.39 10.18
CA GLY A 382 -7.34 -2.09 10.33
C GLY A 382 -8.17 -0.95 9.71
N ALA A 383 -8.20 0.22 10.37
CA ALA A 383 -8.88 1.42 9.88
C ALA A 383 -8.23 2.00 8.60
N PRO A 384 -6.89 2.03 8.44
CA PRO A 384 -6.30 1.95 7.12
C PRO A 384 -6.39 0.48 6.68
N ALA A 385 -7.20 0.19 5.66
CA ALA A 385 -7.28 -1.15 5.11
C ALA A 385 -5.98 -1.49 4.36
N ARG A 386 -4.88 -1.70 5.09
CA ARG A 386 -3.70 -2.36 4.56
C ARG A 386 -4.03 -3.82 4.35
N CYS A 387 -4.03 -4.25 3.08
CA CYS A 387 -3.95 -5.67 2.75
C CYS A 387 -2.53 -6.13 3.06
N VAL A 388 -2.28 -6.57 4.30
CA VAL A 388 -1.09 -7.37 4.60
C VAL A 388 -1.58 -8.83 4.60
N PRO A 389 -1.05 -9.72 3.73
CA PRO A 389 -1.38 -11.13 3.82
C PRO A 389 -0.91 -11.65 5.19
N PRO A 390 -1.66 -12.58 5.82
CA PRO A 390 -1.24 -13.14 7.10
C PRO A 390 0.10 -13.87 6.92
N VAL A 391 1.13 -13.40 7.63
CA VAL A 391 2.33 -14.20 7.85
C VAL A 391 1.90 -15.41 8.68
N THR A 392 1.76 -16.54 8.02
CA THR A 392 1.46 -17.85 8.62
C THR A 392 2.64 -18.30 9.45
N THR A 393 2.70 -17.84 10.70
CA THR A 393 3.49 -18.51 11.73
C THR A 393 2.71 -19.75 12.18
N TRP A 394 3.04 -20.90 11.58
CA TRP A 394 2.59 -22.20 12.07
C TRP A 394 3.16 -22.44 13.48
N ARG A 395 2.29 -22.41 14.50
CA ARG A 395 2.59 -22.96 15.82
C ARG A 395 2.72 -24.47 15.72
N ARG A 396 3.84 -24.99 16.23
CA ARG A 396 4.08 -26.40 16.55
C ARG A 396 2.87 -27.01 17.25
N CYS A 397 2.31 -28.07 16.67
CA CYS A 397 1.35 -28.94 17.33
C CYS A 397 2.13 -29.85 18.30
N SER A 398 1.88 -29.68 19.61
CA SER A 398 2.40 -30.49 20.69
C SER A 398 1.74 -31.88 20.67
N ARG A 399 2.49 -32.89 20.22
CA ARG A 399 2.29 -34.29 20.62
C ARG A 399 3.56 -34.77 21.33
N CYS A 400 3.63 -34.53 22.64
CA CYS A 400 4.44 -35.35 23.53
C CYS A 400 3.52 -36.36 24.20
N SER A 401 3.51 -37.58 23.67
CA SER A 401 3.15 -38.78 24.40
C SER A 401 4.29 -39.11 25.36
N ALA A 402 4.07 -38.95 26.66
CA ALA A 402 4.89 -39.60 27.68
C ALA A 402 3.95 -40.09 28.78
N SER A 403 3.72 -41.40 28.76
CA SER A 403 3.18 -42.19 29.84
C SER A 403 4.16 -42.16 31.02
N VAL A 404 3.69 -41.72 32.19
CA VAL A 404 4.36 -42.02 33.48
C VAL A 404 3.28 -42.43 34.48
N HIS A 405 3.48 -43.61 35.04
CA HIS A 405 2.60 -44.32 35.95
C HIS A 405 2.41 -43.58 37.28
N SER A 406 1.19 -43.63 37.80
CA SER A 406 0.86 -43.37 39.19
C SER A 406 1.37 -44.52 40.07
N GLY A 407 2.36 -44.25 40.92
CA GLY A 407 2.87 -45.16 41.93
C GLY A 407 2.93 -44.46 43.29
N THR A 408 1.90 -44.66 44.10
CA THR A 408 1.83 -44.29 45.51
C THR A 408 2.68 -45.24 46.35
N THR A 409 3.67 -44.74 47.08
CA THR A 409 4.20 -45.39 48.30
C THR A 409 4.68 -44.35 49.33
N ARG A 410 4.27 -44.59 50.59
CA ARG A 410 4.53 -43.81 51.82
C ARG A 410 6.00 -43.89 52.27
N PRO A 411 6.50 -42.93 53.08
CA PRO A 411 7.66 -43.16 53.91
C PRO A 411 7.26 -43.77 55.27
N ALA A 412 7.97 -44.81 55.68
CA ALA A 412 8.07 -45.28 57.05
C ALA A 412 9.56 -45.56 57.33
N GLY A 413 10.06 -45.09 58.47
CA GLY A 413 11.42 -45.32 58.95
C GLY A 413 12.26 -44.06 58.99
#